data_AF-F8B0G3-F1
#
_entry.id   AF-F8B0G3-F1
#
_cell.length_a   1.000
_cell.length_b   1.000
_cell.length_c   1.000
_cell.angle_alpha   90.00
_cell.angle_beta   90.00
_cell.angle_gamma   90.00
#
_symmetry.space_group_name_H-M   'P 1'
#
loop_
_entity.id
_entity.type
_entity.pdbx_description
1 polymer ?
#
loop_
_entity_poly.entity_id
_entity_poly.type
_entity_poly.pdbx_seq_one_letter_code
_entity_poly.pdbx_strand_id
1 'polypeptide(L)'
;MPVGERPILQHIIDRLRAVGVTRVDLCVNYLGGLIAAYFSQARLEPGLELHWHWEEKPLGTAGALRAVPGLDQTFIAMNGDVLTGLDYRELVDFHVETGAALTIATHKNPVDIDLGVLETTDGYVSAYREKPTLHYDVSMGVYIYEPRALKHLPDGECQFPELVQRLLAAGEKVAAYSSDAPWYDIGTPQEYERAVQDVALLTEQ
;
A
#
# COMPACT_ATOMS: atom_id res chain seq x y z
N MET A 1 -13.29 3.56 -9.22
CA MET A 1 -14.23 4.56 -8.70
C MET A 1 -13.73 5.97 -9.04
N PRO A 2 -14.61 6.91 -9.41
CA PRO A 2 -14.23 8.30 -9.64
C PRO A 2 -13.92 9.00 -8.32
N VAL A 3 -12.92 9.86 -8.28
CA VAL A 3 -12.61 10.74 -7.17
C VAL A 3 -12.44 12.13 -7.77
N GLY A 4 -13.42 13.02 -7.53
CA GLY A 4 -13.61 14.20 -8.36
C GLY A 4 -13.94 13.81 -9.81
N GLU A 5 -13.21 14.37 -10.78
CA GLU A 5 -13.45 14.13 -12.22
C GLU A 5 -12.68 12.94 -12.81
N ARG A 6 -11.76 12.33 -12.04
CA ARG A 6 -10.85 11.27 -12.52
C ARG A 6 -10.96 10.00 -11.68
N PRO A 7 -10.74 8.80 -12.24
CA PRO A 7 -10.70 7.59 -11.43
C PRO A 7 -9.49 7.59 -10.50
N ILE A 8 -9.64 6.94 -9.36
CA ILE A 8 -8.58 6.79 -8.34
C ILE A 8 -7.22 6.40 -8.92
N LEU A 9 -7.21 5.43 -9.84
CA LEU A 9 -5.98 4.93 -10.42
C LEU A 9 -5.24 5.98 -11.25
N GLN A 10 -5.95 6.94 -11.86
CA GLN A 10 -5.33 8.07 -12.56
C GLN A 10 -4.59 8.96 -11.58
N HIS A 11 -5.18 9.27 -10.42
CA HIS A 11 -4.53 10.06 -9.37
C HIS A 11 -3.26 9.38 -8.85
N ILE A 12 -3.32 8.07 -8.62
CA ILE A 12 -2.16 7.27 -8.19
C ILE A 12 -1.04 7.35 -9.23
N ILE A 13 -1.36 7.11 -10.50
CA ILE A 13 -0.40 7.14 -11.60
C ILE A 13 0.22 8.54 -11.77
N ASP A 14 -0.58 9.60 -11.70
CA ASP A 14 -0.10 10.98 -11.82
C ASP A 14 0.90 11.32 -10.70
N ARG A 15 0.66 10.86 -9.46
CA ARG A 15 1.56 11.04 -8.32
C ARG A 15 2.85 10.26 -8.45
N LEU A 16 2.78 8.99 -8.88
CA LEU A 16 3.97 8.17 -9.14
C LEU A 16 4.84 8.79 -10.24
N ARG A 17 4.23 9.30 -11.30
CA ARG A 17 4.94 10.03 -12.35
C ARG A 17 5.63 11.28 -11.80
N ALA A 18 4.94 12.06 -10.96
CA ALA A 18 5.51 13.30 -10.39
C ALA A 18 6.81 13.07 -9.62
N VAL A 19 7.02 11.87 -9.06
CA VAL A 19 8.27 11.51 -8.38
C VAL A 19 9.32 10.89 -9.29
N GLY A 20 8.99 10.60 -10.55
CA GLY A 20 9.93 10.12 -11.58
C GLY A 20 9.66 8.70 -12.09
N VAL A 21 8.55 8.07 -11.72
CA VAL A 21 8.19 6.75 -12.23
C VAL A 21 7.84 6.81 -13.72
N THR A 22 8.50 6.00 -14.53
CA THR A 22 8.29 5.93 -15.99
C THR A 22 7.61 4.63 -16.44
N ARG A 23 7.51 3.63 -15.56
CA ARG A 23 6.88 2.33 -15.84
C ARG A 23 5.95 1.95 -14.69
N VAL A 24 4.72 1.59 -15.01
CA VAL A 24 3.73 1.11 -14.04
C VAL A 24 3.16 -0.22 -14.53
N ASP A 25 3.34 -1.26 -13.72
CA ASP A 25 2.81 -2.60 -13.96
C ASP A 25 1.50 -2.77 -13.17
N LEU A 26 0.40 -2.95 -13.89
CA LEU A 26 -0.95 -3.09 -13.36
C LEU A 26 -1.35 -4.57 -13.34
N CYS A 27 -1.34 -5.17 -12.15
CA CYS A 27 -1.91 -6.50 -11.92
C CYS A 27 -3.42 -6.36 -11.80
N VAL A 28 -4.16 -6.93 -12.75
CA VAL A 28 -5.61 -6.74 -12.87
C VAL A 28 -6.35 -8.07 -12.99
N ASN A 29 -7.50 -8.14 -12.33
CA ASN A 29 -8.45 -9.24 -12.43
C ASN A 29 -9.85 -8.66 -12.70
N TYR A 30 -10.71 -8.61 -11.69
CA TYR A 30 -12.09 -8.15 -11.78
C TYR A 30 -12.16 -6.71 -12.33
N LEU A 31 -13.00 -6.50 -13.34
CA LEU A 31 -13.17 -5.24 -14.07
C LEU A 31 -11.91 -4.66 -14.73
N GLY A 32 -10.80 -5.41 -14.80
CA GLY A 32 -9.57 -4.94 -15.45
C GLY A 32 -9.80 -4.45 -16.88
N GLY A 33 -10.76 -5.07 -17.61
CA GLY A 33 -11.14 -4.65 -18.96
C GLY A 33 -11.64 -3.20 -19.04
N LEU A 34 -12.40 -2.76 -18.03
CA LEU A 34 -12.87 -1.37 -17.96
C LEU A 34 -11.74 -0.41 -17.62
N ILE A 35 -10.82 -0.83 -16.75
CA ILE A 35 -9.63 -0.04 -16.40
C ILE A 35 -8.75 0.15 -17.63
N ALA A 36 -8.44 -0.92 -18.36
CA ALA A 36 -7.67 -0.87 -19.60
C ALA A 36 -8.36 -0.03 -20.68
N ALA A 37 -9.70 -0.16 -20.83
CA ALA A 37 -10.47 0.65 -21.77
C ALA A 37 -10.39 2.15 -21.44
N TYR A 38 -10.51 2.52 -20.16
CA TYR A 38 -10.34 3.91 -19.72
C TYR A 38 -8.94 4.43 -20.10
N PHE A 39 -7.88 3.71 -19.73
CA PHE A 39 -6.50 4.15 -19.98
C PHE A 39 -6.08 4.10 -21.45
N SER A 40 -6.79 3.34 -22.30
CA SER A 40 -6.59 3.37 -23.75
C SER A 40 -7.05 4.69 -24.40
N GLN A 41 -7.95 5.43 -23.73
CA GLN A 41 -8.49 6.72 -24.19
C GLN A 41 -8.00 7.88 -23.33
N ALA A 42 -7.60 7.62 -22.10
CA ALA A 42 -7.03 8.61 -21.21
C ALA A 42 -5.75 9.18 -21.82
N ARG A 43 -5.60 10.51 -21.73
CA ARG A 43 -4.37 11.16 -22.14
C ARG A 43 -3.32 10.90 -21.06
N LEU A 44 -2.51 9.86 -21.29
CA LEU A 44 -1.29 9.68 -20.54
C LEU A 44 -0.26 10.69 -21.00
N GLU A 45 0.46 11.23 -20.05
CA GLU A 45 1.50 12.18 -20.32
C GLU A 45 2.76 11.48 -20.87
N PRO A 46 3.57 12.15 -21.73
CA PRO A 46 4.72 11.50 -22.36
C PRO A 46 5.73 10.95 -21.34
N GLY A 47 6.30 9.78 -21.66
CA GLY A 47 7.38 9.14 -20.88
C GLY A 47 6.92 8.16 -19.79
N LEU A 48 5.61 7.90 -19.70
CA LEU A 48 5.04 6.87 -18.82
C LEU A 48 4.50 5.68 -19.63
N GLU A 49 4.90 4.48 -19.27
CA GLU A 49 4.46 3.22 -19.87
C GLU A 49 3.60 2.42 -18.88
N LEU A 50 2.42 1.97 -19.34
CA LEU A 50 1.54 1.08 -18.58
C LEU A 50 1.60 -0.33 -19.13
N HIS A 51 1.89 -1.29 -18.26
CA HIS A 51 1.88 -2.72 -18.58
C HIS A 51 0.75 -3.41 -17.83
N TRP A 52 0.06 -4.34 -18.49
CA TRP A 52 -1.11 -5.01 -17.94
C TRP A 52 -0.83 -6.49 -17.72
N HIS A 53 -1.01 -6.94 -16.49
CA HIS A 53 -0.81 -8.33 -16.07
C HIS A 53 -2.13 -8.91 -15.61
N TRP A 54 -2.73 -9.76 -16.45
CA TRP A 54 -4.05 -10.32 -16.21
C TRP A 54 -3.96 -11.59 -15.37
N GLU A 55 -4.63 -11.57 -14.22
CA GLU A 55 -4.76 -12.75 -13.39
C GLU A 55 -6.01 -13.55 -13.78
N GLU A 56 -5.85 -14.82 -14.16
CA GLU A 56 -7.00 -15.72 -14.40
C GLU A 56 -7.73 -16.08 -13.11
N LYS A 57 -6.99 -16.13 -12.00
CA LYS A 57 -7.47 -16.36 -10.64
C LYS A 57 -6.75 -15.41 -9.69
N PRO A 58 -7.38 -14.93 -8.61
CA PRO A 58 -6.72 -14.03 -7.67
C PRO A 58 -5.46 -14.70 -7.08
N LEU A 59 -4.27 -14.15 -7.32
CA LEU A 59 -3.01 -14.67 -6.74
C LEU A 59 -2.71 -14.05 -5.36
N GLY A 60 -3.58 -13.16 -4.88
CA GLY A 60 -3.33 -12.38 -3.68
C GLY A 60 -2.39 -11.21 -3.91
N THR A 61 -2.40 -10.26 -2.98
CA THR A 61 -1.73 -8.96 -3.15
C THR A 61 -0.21 -9.06 -3.36
N ALA A 62 0.43 -10.08 -2.78
CA ALA A 62 1.85 -10.33 -2.99
C ALA A 62 2.12 -11.34 -4.11
N GLY A 63 1.25 -12.35 -4.27
CA GLY A 63 1.41 -13.37 -5.31
C GLY A 63 1.29 -12.81 -6.73
N ALA A 64 0.50 -11.75 -6.93
CA ALA A 64 0.38 -11.03 -8.20
C ALA A 64 1.73 -10.56 -8.75
N LEU A 65 2.70 -10.23 -7.89
CA LEU A 65 4.05 -9.80 -8.29
C LEU A 65 4.81 -10.87 -9.09
N ARG A 66 4.45 -12.15 -8.98
CA ARG A 66 5.07 -13.22 -9.79
C ARG A 66 4.72 -13.13 -11.27
N ALA A 67 3.60 -12.49 -11.61
CA ALA A 67 3.19 -12.29 -13.00
C ALA A 67 3.98 -11.16 -13.68
N VAL A 68 4.66 -10.31 -12.90
CA VAL A 68 5.36 -9.13 -13.40
C VAL A 68 6.81 -9.48 -13.76
N PRO A 69 7.19 -9.42 -15.05
CA PRO A 69 8.55 -9.70 -15.47
C PRO A 69 9.47 -8.49 -15.21
N GLY A 70 10.74 -8.77 -14.90
CA GLY A 70 11.78 -7.75 -14.80
C GLY A 70 11.73 -6.91 -13.52
N LEU A 71 11.28 -7.49 -12.40
CA LEU A 71 11.43 -6.91 -11.07
C LEU A 71 12.83 -7.21 -10.50
N ASP A 72 13.87 -6.72 -11.18
CA ASP A 72 15.28 -6.97 -10.89
C ASP A 72 15.99 -5.80 -10.17
N GLN A 73 15.26 -4.72 -9.89
CA GLN A 73 15.71 -3.55 -9.14
C GLN A 73 14.72 -3.25 -8.00
N THR A 74 15.10 -2.37 -7.08
CA THR A 74 14.20 -1.84 -6.04
C THR A 74 12.97 -1.19 -6.67
N PHE A 75 11.76 -1.52 -6.19
CA PHE A 75 10.52 -1.00 -6.77
C PHE A 75 9.47 -0.70 -5.70
N ILE A 76 8.52 0.17 -6.07
CA ILE A 76 7.33 0.49 -5.27
C ILE A 76 6.22 -0.48 -5.69
N ALA A 77 5.57 -1.10 -4.71
CA ALA A 77 4.30 -1.78 -4.92
C ALA A 77 3.25 -1.20 -3.98
N MET A 78 2.03 -1.02 -4.47
CA MET A 78 0.94 -0.51 -3.66
C MET A 78 -0.40 -1.04 -4.16
N ASN A 79 -1.40 -1.02 -3.28
CA ASN A 79 -2.76 -1.35 -3.68
C ASN A 79 -3.33 -0.25 -4.61
N GLY A 80 -4.11 -0.65 -5.61
CA GLY A 80 -4.66 0.26 -6.63
C GLY A 80 -5.84 1.13 -6.15
N ASP A 81 -6.22 1.00 -4.88
CA ASP A 81 -7.29 1.73 -4.20
C ASP A 81 -6.80 2.64 -3.07
N VAL A 82 -5.48 2.82 -2.94
CA VAL A 82 -4.88 3.68 -1.91
C VAL A 82 -4.59 5.07 -2.47
N LEU A 83 -5.25 6.09 -1.90
CA LEU A 83 -4.86 7.48 -2.06
C LEU A 83 -4.08 7.93 -0.82
N THR A 84 -2.93 8.54 -1.03
CA THR A 84 -2.11 9.03 0.08
C THR A 84 -1.35 10.28 -0.31
N GLY A 85 -0.98 11.08 0.69
CA GLY A 85 -0.05 12.20 0.62
C GLY A 85 1.42 11.80 0.83
N LEU A 86 1.72 10.51 1.02
CA LEU A 86 3.06 9.99 1.29
C LEU A 86 4.12 10.52 0.31
N ASP A 87 5.28 10.92 0.82
CA ASP A 87 6.46 11.21 -0.01
C ASP A 87 7.13 9.89 -0.41
N TYR A 88 6.98 9.50 -1.67
CA TYR A 88 7.56 8.26 -2.18
C TYR A 88 9.09 8.30 -2.24
N ARG A 89 9.71 9.48 -2.37
CA ARG A 89 11.17 9.60 -2.40
C ARG A 89 11.74 9.36 -1.01
N GLU A 90 11.15 9.99 0.00
CA GLU A 90 11.55 9.78 1.39
C GLU A 90 11.39 8.30 1.80
N LEU A 91 10.30 7.66 1.38
CA LEU A 91 10.08 6.24 1.62
C LEU A 91 11.17 5.35 0.97
N VAL A 92 11.57 5.66 -0.28
CA VAL A 92 12.62 4.93 -1.00
C VAL A 92 13.98 5.17 -0.35
N ASP A 93 14.32 6.42 0.01
CA ASP A 93 15.57 6.77 0.66
C ASP A 93 15.71 6.02 2.00
N PHE A 94 14.65 6.03 2.82
CA PHE A 94 14.60 5.25 4.06
C PHE A 94 14.80 3.75 3.81
N HIS A 95 14.17 3.18 2.78
CA HIS A 95 14.35 1.78 2.42
C HIS A 95 15.81 1.46 2.10
N VAL A 96 16.45 2.29 1.26
CA VAL A 96 17.86 2.15 0.89
C VAL A 96 18.77 2.23 2.12
N GLU A 97 18.52 3.18 3.03
CA GLU A 97 19.30 3.36 4.27
C GLU A 97 19.19 2.15 5.20
N THR A 98 18.00 1.57 5.35
CA THR A 98 17.78 0.40 6.22
C THR A 98 18.42 -0.88 5.68
N GLY A 99 18.60 -0.95 4.36
CA GLY A 99 19.01 -2.16 3.65
C GLY A 99 18.04 -3.33 3.87
N ALA A 100 16.75 -3.04 4.08
CA ALA A 100 15.70 -4.03 4.27
C ALA A 100 15.44 -4.82 2.98
N ALA A 101 14.84 -6.01 3.07
CA ALA A 101 14.31 -6.70 1.90
C ALA A 101 12.95 -6.14 1.49
N LEU A 102 12.21 -5.60 2.47
CA LEU A 102 10.89 -5.03 2.30
C LEU A 102 10.74 -3.86 3.28
N THR A 103 10.20 -2.73 2.84
CA THR A 103 9.72 -1.65 3.71
C THR A 103 8.21 -1.53 3.59
N ILE A 104 7.54 -1.41 4.73
CA ILE A 104 6.10 -1.19 4.84
C ILE A 104 5.87 0.25 5.27
N ALA A 105 5.13 1.04 4.48
CA ALA A 105 4.65 2.33 4.95
C ALA A 105 3.52 2.10 5.96
N THR A 106 3.64 2.70 7.15
CA THR A 106 2.68 2.57 8.23
C THR A 106 2.07 3.91 8.62
N HIS A 107 0.83 3.84 9.11
CA HIS A 107 0.13 4.99 9.69
C HIS A 107 -0.27 4.68 11.13
N LYS A 108 -0.29 5.69 12.00
CA LYS A 108 -0.73 5.53 13.38
C LYS A 108 -2.25 5.52 13.43
N ASN A 109 -2.83 4.38 13.77
CA ASN A 109 -4.26 4.24 13.96
C ASN A 109 -4.62 4.26 15.46
N PRO A 110 -5.34 5.29 15.94
CA PRO A 110 -5.88 5.29 17.28
C PRO A 110 -7.05 4.29 17.38
N VAL A 111 -7.09 3.55 18.49
CA VAL A 111 -8.17 2.63 18.85
C VAL A 111 -8.66 3.05 20.23
N ASP A 112 -9.83 3.67 20.24
CA ASP A 112 -10.52 4.02 21.48
C ASP A 112 -11.19 2.78 22.06
N ILE A 113 -10.92 2.50 23.32
CA ILE A 113 -11.58 1.43 24.07
C ILE A 113 -12.58 2.09 25.01
N ASP A 114 -13.88 1.78 24.88
CA ASP A 114 -14.94 2.40 25.70
C ASP A 114 -15.04 1.82 27.13
N LEU A 115 -14.15 0.89 27.47
CA LEU A 115 -14.13 0.16 28.73
C LEU A 115 -12.79 0.36 29.47
N GLY A 116 -12.76 -0.01 30.74
CA GLY A 116 -11.51 -0.13 31.50
C GLY A 116 -10.65 -1.29 30.98
N VAL A 117 -9.38 -1.01 30.67
CA VAL A 117 -8.37 -2.01 30.28
C VAL A 117 -7.54 -2.39 31.50
N LEU A 118 -7.48 -3.69 31.79
CA LEU A 118 -6.73 -4.23 32.91
C LEU A 118 -5.52 -5.03 32.44
N GLU A 119 -4.36 -4.75 33.02
CA GLU A 119 -3.18 -5.63 32.94
C GLU A 119 -3.19 -6.50 34.19
N THR A 120 -2.99 -7.81 34.03
CA THR A 120 -2.96 -8.76 35.16
C THR A 120 -1.66 -9.54 35.19
N THR A 121 -1.17 -9.80 36.40
CA THR A 121 0.01 -10.62 36.65
C THR A 121 -0.30 -11.53 37.84
N ASP A 122 -0.12 -12.83 37.67
CA ASP A 122 -0.40 -13.86 38.68
C ASP A 122 -1.83 -13.79 39.27
N GLY A 123 -2.81 -13.39 38.45
CA GLY A 123 -4.21 -13.28 38.87
C GLY A 123 -4.56 -11.99 39.62
N TYR A 124 -3.63 -11.06 39.79
CA TYR A 124 -3.85 -9.75 40.39
C TYR A 124 -3.78 -8.63 39.35
N VAL A 125 -4.56 -7.56 39.54
CA VAL A 125 -4.52 -6.37 38.68
C VAL A 125 -3.22 -5.61 38.95
N SER A 126 -2.42 -5.39 37.91
CA SER A 126 -1.16 -4.63 37.96
C SER A 126 -1.28 -3.24 37.34
N ALA A 127 -2.20 -3.03 36.39
CA ALA A 127 -2.55 -1.71 35.87
C ALA A 127 -4.04 -1.63 35.49
N TYR A 128 -4.61 -0.44 35.60
CA TYR A 128 -5.96 -0.12 35.18
C TYR A 128 -5.95 1.18 34.38
N ARG A 129 -6.45 1.15 33.14
CA ARG A 129 -6.58 2.32 32.27
C ARG A 129 -8.05 2.50 31.92
N GLU A 130 -8.67 3.58 32.37
CA GLU A 130 -10.06 3.90 32.02
C GLU A 130 -10.11 4.51 30.62
N LYS A 131 -10.93 3.93 29.75
CA LYS A 131 -11.19 4.40 28.39
C LYS A 131 -9.94 4.86 27.61
N PRO A 132 -8.88 4.03 27.53
CA PRO A 132 -7.65 4.45 26.89
C PRO A 132 -7.80 4.50 25.38
N THR A 133 -7.06 5.41 24.75
CA THR A 133 -6.75 5.36 23.32
C THR A 133 -5.42 4.64 23.13
N LEU A 134 -5.45 3.48 22.47
CA LEU A 134 -4.25 2.74 22.08
C LEU A 134 -3.83 3.14 20.67
N HIS A 135 -2.54 3.27 20.41
CA HIS A 135 -2.02 3.63 19.09
C HIS A 135 -1.30 2.44 18.50
N TYR A 136 -1.69 2.03 17.30
CA TYR A 136 -1.07 0.93 16.56
C TYR A 136 -0.58 1.42 15.20
N ASP A 137 0.59 0.94 14.78
CA ASP A 137 1.01 1.09 13.39
C ASP A 137 0.26 0.10 12.51
N VAL A 138 -0.45 0.62 11.50
CA VAL A 138 -1.18 -0.18 10.51
C VAL A 138 -0.54 -0.01 9.14
N SER A 139 -0.59 -1.05 8.31
CA SER A 139 -0.10 -1.00 6.93
C SER A 139 -0.94 -0.04 6.09
N MET A 140 -0.29 0.86 5.36
CA MET A 140 -0.94 1.80 4.44
C MET A 140 -1.26 1.19 3.06
N GLY A 141 -0.84 -0.05 2.80
CA GLY A 141 -0.96 -0.62 1.45
C GLY A 141 0.07 -0.08 0.46
N VAL A 142 1.19 0.49 0.94
CA VAL A 142 2.31 1.00 0.13
C VAL A 142 3.62 0.41 0.65
N TYR A 143 4.43 -0.10 -0.27
CA TYR A 143 5.57 -0.95 0.04
C TYR A 143 6.76 -0.67 -0.89
N ILE A 144 7.98 -0.82 -0.37
CA ILE A 144 9.21 -0.86 -1.18
C ILE A 144 9.81 -2.26 -1.10
N TYR A 145 10.08 -2.86 -2.25
CA TYR A 145 10.62 -4.20 -2.37
C TYR A 145 12.03 -4.19 -2.93
N GLU A 146 12.89 -5.02 -2.36
CA GLU A 146 14.07 -5.53 -3.04
C GLU A 146 13.73 -6.81 -3.83
N PRO A 147 14.40 -7.08 -4.96
CA PRO A 147 14.21 -8.32 -5.73
C PRO A 147 14.39 -9.59 -4.91
N ARG A 148 15.23 -9.56 -3.86
CA ARG A 148 15.44 -10.71 -2.97
C ARG A 148 14.19 -11.07 -2.15
N ALA A 149 13.29 -10.12 -1.85
CA ALA A 149 12.06 -10.40 -1.15
C ALA A 149 11.13 -11.32 -1.97
N LEU A 150 11.15 -11.17 -3.30
CA LEU A 150 10.35 -11.98 -4.22
C LEU A 150 10.74 -13.46 -4.22
N LYS A 151 11.97 -13.80 -3.79
CA LYS A 151 12.43 -15.20 -3.67
C LYS A 151 11.68 -15.98 -2.59
N HIS A 152 10.98 -15.28 -1.69
CA HIS A 152 10.22 -15.88 -0.60
C HIS A 152 8.72 -16.05 -0.94
N LEU A 153 8.29 -15.61 -2.13
CA LEU A 153 6.93 -15.86 -2.60
C LEU A 153 6.74 -17.37 -2.87
N PRO A 154 5.68 -18.00 -2.34
CA PRO A 154 5.33 -19.37 -2.71
C PRO A 154 4.92 -19.44 -4.18
N ASP A 155 4.85 -20.66 -4.71
CA ASP A 155 4.15 -20.90 -5.96
C ASP A 155 2.64 -20.74 -5.73
N GLY A 156 1.98 -19.90 -6.53
CA GLY A 156 0.54 -19.66 -6.44
C GLY A 156 0.16 -18.46 -5.57
N GLU A 157 -0.94 -18.61 -4.83
CA GLU A 157 -1.54 -17.51 -4.06
C GLU A 157 -0.68 -17.12 -2.86
N CYS A 158 -0.51 -15.81 -2.64
CA CYS A 158 0.15 -15.26 -1.46
C CYS A 158 -0.41 -13.88 -1.11
N GLN A 159 -0.92 -13.74 0.11
CA GLN A 159 -1.33 -12.44 0.64
C GLN A 159 -0.13 -11.71 1.24
N PHE A 160 -0.14 -10.38 1.19
CA PHE A 160 0.95 -9.57 1.74
C PHE A 160 1.36 -9.93 3.19
N PRO A 161 0.45 -10.12 4.17
CA PRO A 161 0.85 -10.53 5.52
C PRO A 161 1.57 -11.88 5.57
N GLU A 162 1.21 -12.81 4.68
CA GLU A 162 1.88 -14.12 4.58
C GLU A 162 3.31 -13.95 4.07
N LEU A 163 3.54 -13.10 3.05
CA LEU A 163 4.89 -12.79 2.58
C LEU A 163 5.74 -12.18 3.69
N VAL A 164 5.19 -11.23 4.46
CA VAL A 164 5.90 -10.63 5.60
C VAL A 164 6.31 -11.71 6.62
N GLN A 165 5.41 -12.63 6.97
CA GLN A 165 5.74 -13.74 7.87
C GLN A 165 6.85 -14.64 7.32
N ARG A 166 6.84 -14.94 6.01
CA ARG A 166 7.88 -15.73 5.34
C ARG A 166 9.24 -15.02 5.36
N LEU A 167 9.29 -13.72 5.08
CA LEU A 167 10.50 -12.91 5.15
C LEU A 167 11.09 -12.92 6.57
N LEU A 168 10.25 -12.66 7.58
CA LEU A 168 10.66 -12.70 8.99
C LEU A 168 11.18 -14.07 9.40
N ALA A 169 10.50 -15.15 9.02
CA ALA A 169 10.92 -16.52 9.29
C ALA A 169 12.26 -16.88 8.61
N ALA A 170 12.55 -16.28 7.46
CA ALA A 170 13.81 -16.45 6.74
C ALA A 170 14.95 -15.55 7.27
N GLY A 171 14.70 -14.70 8.27
CA GLY A 171 15.67 -13.77 8.82
C GLY A 171 15.94 -12.55 7.94
N GLU A 172 15.09 -12.30 6.94
CA GLU A 172 15.15 -11.06 6.15
C GLU A 172 14.73 -9.87 7.01
N LYS A 173 15.33 -8.71 6.74
CA LYS A 173 14.94 -7.46 7.38
C LYS A 173 13.67 -6.93 6.73
N VAL A 174 12.64 -6.68 7.53
CA VAL A 174 11.43 -5.95 7.12
C VAL A 174 11.36 -4.66 7.93
N ALA A 175 11.41 -3.52 7.27
CA ALA A 175 11.37 -2.21 7.91
C ALA A 175 9.94 -1.64 7.91
N ALA A 176 9.66 -0.80 8.91
CA ALA A 176 8.42 -0.03 9.01
C ALA A 176 8.75 1.46 8.89
N TYR A 177 8.11 2.15 7.96
CA TYR A 177 8.24 3.58 7.74
C TYR A 177 6.96 4.28 8.23
N SER A 178 7.00 4.91 9.39
CA SER A 178 5.84 5.57 9.99
C SER A 178 5.62 6.95 9.35
N SER A 179 4.41 7.22 8.89
CA SER A 179 4.02 8.48 8.26
C SER A 179 2.68 8.98 8.79
N ASP A 180 2.62 10.30 9.05
CA ASP A 180 1.38 11.01 9.39
C ASP A 180 0.73 11.66 8.16
N ALA A 181 1.21 11.33 6.94
CA ALA A 181 0.64 11.84 5.71
C ALA A 181 -0.83 11.41 5.54
N PRO A 182 -1.68 12.23 4.88
CA PRO A 182 -3.04 11.84 4.55
C PRO A 182 -3.07 10.46 3.85
N TRP A 183 -4.01 9.61 4.24
CA TRP A 183 -4.14 8.26 3.71
C TRP A 183 -5.60 7.82 3.72
N TYR A 184 -6.03 7.24 2.61
CA TYR A 184 -7.41 6.84 2.37
C TYR A 184 -7.41 5.49 1.66
N ASP A 185 -8.03 4.49 2.30
CA ASP A 185 -8.32 3.19 1.71
C ASP A 185 -9.73 3.23 1.12
N ILE A 186 -9.82 3.43 -0.19
CA ILE A 186 -11.06 3.72 -0.89
C ILE A 186 -11.94 2.48 -1.07
N GLY A 187 -11.52 1.32 -0.54
CA GLY A 187 -12.30 0.09 -0.53
C GLY A 187 -13.60 0.16 0.29
N THR A 188 -13.73 1.12 1.22
CA THR A 188 -14.94 1.27 2.06
C THR A 188 -15.76 2.52 1.66
N PRO A 189 -17.11 2.46 1.72
CA PRO A 189 -17.96 3.62 1.40
C PRO A 189 -17.64 4.86 2.23
N GLN A 190 -17.30 4.68 3.51
CA GLN A 190 -16.99 5.77 4.44
C GLN A 190 -15.68 6.47 4.07
N GLU A 191 -14.63 5.69 3.77
CA GLU A 191 -13.35 6.25 3.34
C GLU A 191 -13.43 6.87 1.94
N TYR A 192 -14.27 6.31 1.05
CA TYR A 192 -14.56 6.93 -0.25
C TYR A 192 -15.20 8.32 -0.09
N GLU A 193 -16.20 8.47 0.77
CA GLU A 193 -16.83 9.77 1.03
C GLU A 193 -15.83 10.77 1.60
N ARG A 194 -15.00 10.35 2.57
CA ARG A 194 -13.94 11.18 3.15
C ARG A 194 -12.95 11.63 2.08
N ALA A 195 -12.50 10.73 1.22
CA ALA A 195 -11.57 11.05 0.16
C ALA A 195 -12.15 11.96 -0.91
N VAL A 196 -13.44 11.83 -1.27
CA VAL A 196 -14.08 12.75 -2.21
C VAL A 196 -14.12 14.19 -1.65
N GLN A 197 -14.33 14.34 -0.35
CA GLN A 197 -14.30 15.65 0.32
C GLN A 197 -12.88 16.22 0.38
N ASP A 198 -11.90 15.38 0.72
CA ASP A 198 -10.52 15.82 0.93
C ASP A 198 -9.70 15.94 -0.36
N VAL A 199 -10.01 15.20 -1.42
CA VAL A 199 -9.28 15.29 -2.70
C VAL A 199 -9.50 16.63 -3.38
N ALA A 200 -10.60 17.32 -3.09
CA ALA A 200 -10.73 18.74 -3.44
C ALA A 200 -9.55 19.59 -2.92
N LEU A 201 -8.92 19.20 -1.80
CA LEU A 201 -7.77 19.87 -1.19
C LEU A 201 -6.41 19.38 -1.73
N LEU A 202 -6.32 18.17 -2.29
CA LEU A 202 -5.08 17.59 -2.83
C LEU A 202 -4.80 17.99 -4.29
N THR A 203 -5.82 18.37 -5.06
CA THR A 203 -5.68 18.85 -6.45
C THR A 203 -5.35 20.34 -6.58
N GLU A 204 -5.27 21.10 -5.49
CA GLU A 204 -5.00 22.56 -5.48
C GLU A 204 -3.60 22.98 -5.02
N GLN A 205 -2.62 22.06 -4.92
CA GLN A 205 -1.21 22.37 -4.64
C GLN A 205 -0.30 21.90 -5.78
#